data_AF-A0A7H4N890-F1
#
_entry.id   AF-A0A7H4N890-F1
#
_cell.length_a   1.000
_cell.length_b   1.000
_cell.length_c   1.000
_cell.angle_alpha   90.00
_cell.angle_beta   90.00
_cell.angle_gamma   90.00
#
_symmetry.space_group_name_H-M   'P 1'
#
loop_
_entity.id
_entity.type
_entity.pdbx_description
1 polymer ?
#
loop_
_entity_poly.entity_id
_entity_poly.type
_entity_poly.pdbx_seq_one_letter_code
_entity_poly.pdbx_strand_id
1 'polypeptide(L)'
;MTAQSWRSHYEQKYQYSLRLFLLLNLVSSVLSLVSPLFTVITFTLPCFLIVACSTVLLLWHCKFSQHKINIPVISLLFGLLWAWHVALKAMVMGPPHFNYLVIALLSVLFIGTIAFSSNIIGFTLHSLPTYLICLILGGGEQWLRMSWCFLLPIAGITLQSLIQKRSDVFTQGLMDKLLKERNTLNDLSMLDPLTGLYNRRGLQKPAGHHSFSRRRRALRSATGH
;
A
#
# COMPACT_ATOMS: atom_id res chain seq x y z
N MET A 1 -11.46 1.28 -18.99
CA MET A 1 -10.52 0.32 -18.37
C MET A 1 -11.30 -0.93 -18.01
N THR A 2 -10.86 -2.13 -18.40
CA THR A 2 -11.55 -3.38 -18.04
C THR A 2 -11.23 -3.77 -16.59
N ALA A 3 -12.03 -4.62 -15.95
CA ALA A 3 -11.78 -5.09 -14.58
C ALA A 3 -10.35 -5.66 -14.36
N GLN A 4 -9.68 -6.05 -15.45
CA GLN A 4 -8.31 -6.54 -15.50
C GLN A 4 -7.25 -5.45 -15.24
N SER A 5 -7.40 -4.24 -15.81
CA SER A 5 -6.46 -3.13 -15.57
C SER A 5 -6.60 -2.55 -14.16
N TRP A 6 -7.78 -2.69 -13.53
CA TRP A 6 -7.98 -2.27 -12.14
C TRP A 6 -7.21 -3.15 -11.14
N ARG A 7 -7.22 -4.47 -11.37
CA ARG A 7 -6.48 -5.43 -10.54
C ARG A 7 -4.97 -5.22 -10.61
N SER A 8 -4.43 -4.92 -11.80
CA SER A 8 -2.99 -4.66 -11.96
C SER A 8 -2.53 -3.38 -11.24
N HIS A 9 -3.36 -2.32 -11.21
CA HIS A 9 -3.04 -1.11 -10.45
C HIS A 9 -3.06 -1.34 -8.93
N TYR A 10 -4.00 -2.17 -8.44
CA TYR A 10 -4.04 -2.57 -7.02
C TYR A 10 -2.79 -3.37 -6.62
N GLU A 11 -2.36 -4.32 -7.45
CA GLU A 11 -1.15 -5.11 -7.19
C GLU A 11 0.13 -4.26 -7.25
N GLN A 12 0.22 -3.29 -8.17
CA GLN A 12 1.34 -2.35 -8.21
C GLN A 12 1.39 -1.46 -6.96
N LYS A 13 0.26 -0.88 -6.53
CA LYS A 13 0.18 -0.06 -5.32
C LYS A 13 0.63 -0.83 -4.07
N TYR A 14 0.25 -2.11 -3.99
CA TYR A 14 0.69 -3.03 -2.95
C TYR A 14 2.20 -3.26 -2.94
N GLN A 15 2.80 -3.50 -4.11
CA GLN A 15 4.25 -3.71 -4.25
C GLN A 15 5.06 -2.45 -3.90
N TYR A 16 4.60 -1.27 -4.31
CA TYR A 16 5.28 0.00 -3.98
C TYR A 16 5.25 0.29 -2.47
N SER A 17 4.12 0.06 -1.80
CA SER A 17 3.99 0.19 -0.34
C SER A 17 4.96 -0.75 0.39
N LEU A 18 5.09 -2.00 -0.06
CA LEU A 18 6.03 -2.96 0.53
C LEU A 18 7.50 -2.56 0.32
N ARG A 19 7.87 -2.09 -0.88
CA ARG A 19 9.25 -1.62 -1.15
C ARG A 19 9.59 -0.39 -0.32
N LEU A 20 8.66 0.55 -0.22
CA LEU A 20 8.80 1.75 0.61
C LEU A 20 9.01 1.38 2.08
N PHE A 21 8.22 0.43 2.60
CA PHE A 21 8.37 -0.10 3.95
C PHE A 21 9.77 -0.69 4.22
N LEU A 22 10.25 -1.54 3.31
CA LEU A 22 11.57 -2.16 3.44
C LEU A 22 12.70 -1.13 3.39
N LEU A 23 12.59 -0.14 2.49
CA LEU A 23 13.54 0.97 2.39
C LEU A 23 13.57 1.81 3.66
N LEU A 24 12.41 2.21 4.19
CA LEU A 24 12.34 2.99 5.43
C LEU A 24 12.90 2.21 6.61
N ASN A 25 12.59 0.91 6.73
CA ASN A 25 13.16 0.07 7.79
C ASN A 25 14.68 -0.07 7.66
N LEU A 26 15.20 -0.20 6.43
CA LEU A 26 16.63 -0.27 6.19
C LEU A 26 17.32 1.03 6.57
N VAL A 27 16.82 2.17 6.08
CA VAL A 27 17.39 3.49 6.39
C VAL A 27 17.31 3.76 7.88
N SER A 28 16.18 3.47 8.53
CA SER A 28 16.01 3.67 9.97
C SER A 28 16.93 2.78 10.81
N SER A 29 17.12 1.51 10.42
CA SER A 29 18.02 0.61 11.13
C SER A 29 19.49 0.99 10.94
N VAL A 30 19.89 1.38 9.72
CA VAL A 30 21.23 1.91 9.45
C VAL A 30 21.45 3.20 10.26
N LEU A 31 20.46 4.09 10.31
CA LEU A 31 20.55 5.31 11.09
C LEU A 31 20.64 5.02 12.59
N SER A 32 19.93 4.02 13.11
CA SER A 32 20.04 3.58 14.52
C SER A 32 21.41 2.96 14.84
N LEU A 33 22.06 2.31 13.87
CA LEU A 33 23.43 1.80 13.99
C LEU A 33 24.49 2.91 13.95
N VAL A 34 24.28 3.93 13.11
CA VAL A 34 25.24 5.02 12.88
C VAL A 34 25.08 6.15 13.90
N SER A 35 23.88 6.37 14.46
CA SER A 35 23.61 7.51 15.32
C SER A 35 24.08 7.24 16.76
N PRO A 36 25.11 7.95 17.26
CA PRO A 36 25.54 7.86 18.64
C PRO A 36 24.72 8.85 19.47
N LEU A 37 23.39 8.82 19.34
CA LEU A 37 22.49 9.78 20.01
C LEU A 37 22.56 9.66 21.53
N PHE A 38 23.06 8.53 22.03
CA PHE A 38 23.37 8.34 23.43
C PHE A 38 24.67 7.52 23.53
N THR A 39 25.55 7.99 24.41
CA THR A 39 26.99 7.70 24.59
C THR A 39 27.41 6.23 24.71
N VAL A 40 26.49 5.26 24.59
CA VAL A 40 26.77 3.82 24.66
C VAL A 40 26.56 3.18 23.30
N ILE A 41 27.67 2.92 22.59
CA ILE A 41 27.73 2.13 21.36
C ILE A 41 27.55 0.66 21.75
N THR A 42 26.32 0.25 22.03
CA THR A 42 25.93 -1.15 22.14
C THR A 42 25.37 -1.60 20.81
N PHE A 43 26.14 -2.41 20.08
CA PHE A 43 25.67 -3.12 18.90
C PHE A 43 24.61 -4.12 19.32
N THR A 44 23.35 -3.73 19.17
CA THR A 44 22.25 -4.62 19.51
C THR A 44 22.03 -5.62 18.36
N LEU A 45 22.09 -6.92 18.68
CA LEU A 45 21.72 -8.06 17.83
C LEU A 45 20.40 -7.89 17.01
N PRO A 46 19.33 -7.24 17.51
CA PRO A 46 18.10 -7.01 16.75
C PRO A 46 18.32 -6.09 15.55
N CYS A 47 19.20 -5.08 15.63
CA CYS A 47 19.46 -4.18 14.50
C CYS A 47 20.10 -4.92 13.32
N PHE A 48 21.07 -5.81 13.58
CA PHE A 48 21.64 -6.66 12.51
C PHE A 48 20.59 -7.56 11.88
N LEU A 49 19.68 -8.13 12.68
CA LEU A 49 18.57 -8.92 12.18
C LEU A 49 17.59 -8.08 11.34
N ILE A 50 17.30 -6.83 11.74
CA ILE A 50 16.45 -5.92 10.93
C ILE A 50 17.12 -5.62 9.59
N VAL A 51 18.41 -5.30 9.57
CA VAL A 51 19.16 -5.02 8.34
C VAL A 51 19.25 -6.25 7.45
N ALA A 52 19.63 -7.41 8.00
CA ALA A 52 19.76 -8.65 7.25
C ALA A 52 18.41 -9.12 6.69
N CYS A 53 17.36 -9.09 7.52
CA CYS A 53 16.02 -9.50 7.10
C CYS A 53 15.48 -8.54 6.03
N SER A 54 15.64 -7.21 6.21
CA SER A 54 15.18 -6.21 5.23
C SER A 54 15.93 -6.34 3.89
N THR A 55 17.25 -6.48 3.90
CA THR A 55 18.05 -6.64 2.68
C THR A 55 17.73 -7.94 1.94
N VAL A 56 17.60 -9.06 2.66
CA VAL A 56 17.23 -10.35 2.06
C VAL A 56 15.82 -10.30 1.46
N LEU A 57 14.84 -9.75 2.17
CA LEU A 57 13.47 -9.60 1.65
C LEU A 57 13.40 -8.64 0.47
N LEU A 58 14.17 -7.55 0.49
CA LEU A 58 14.24 -6.59 -0.62
C LEU A 58 14.85 -7.23 -1.87
N LEU A 59 15.98 -7.94 -1.73
CA LEU A 59 16.63 -8.66 -2.83
C LEU A 59 15.74 -9.79 -3.36
N TRP A 60 15.08 -10.52 -2.46
CA TRP A 60 14.13 -11.57 -2.83
C TRP A 60 12.94 -11.00 -3.60
N HIS A 61 12.38 -9.88 -3.16
CA HIS A 61 11.22 -9.28 -3.81
C HIS A 61 11.57 -8.61 -5.14
N CYS A 62 12.79 -8.08 -5.29
CA CYS A 62 13.32 -7.65 -6.58
C CYS A 62 13.50 -8.83 -7.56
N LYS A 63 13.88 -10.01 -7.06
CA LYS A 63 14.16 -11.20 -7.89
C LYS A 63 12.90 -12.03 -8.22
N PHE A 64 11.91 -12.08 -7.32
CA PHE A 64 10.68 -12.86 -7.47
C PHE A 64 9.43 -11.99 -7.24
N SER A 65 9.16 -11.09 -8.19
CA SER A 65 8.09 -10.07 -8.15
C SER A 65 6.65 -10.62 -8.13
N GLN A 66 6.45 -11.94 -8.25
CA GLN A 66 5.13 -12.59 -8.46
C GLN A 66 4.59 -13.34 -7.23
N HIS A 67 5.34 -13.44 -6.13
CA HIS A 67 4.89 -14.19 -4.94
C HIS A 67 4.02 -13.32 -4.02
N LYS A 68 2.80 -13.77 -3.71
CA LYS A 68 1.87 -13.08 -2.80
C LYS A 68 2.34 -13.20 -1.36
N ILE A 69 3.19 -12.26 -0.93
CA ILE A 69 3.61 -12.19 0.46
C ILE A 69 2.57 -11.38 1.25
N ASN A 70 2.12 -11.92 2.38
CA ASN A 70 1.20 -11.23 3.28
C ASN A 70 1.93 -10.05 3.98
N ILE A 71 1.64 -8.82 3.54
CA ILE A 71 2.09 -7.58 4.19
C ILE A 71 1.89 -7.58 5.73
N PRO A 72 0.75 -8.00 6.30
CA PRO A 72 0.56 -7.95 7.76
C PRO A 72 1.57 -8.81 8.53
N VAL A 73 2.00 -9.94 7.98
CA VAL A 73 2.95 -10.86 8.64
C VAL A 73 4.34 -10.22 8.68
N ILE A 74 4.81 -9.68 7.55
CA ILE A 74 6.09 -8.98 7.50
C ILE A 74 6.06 -7.78 8.45
N SER A 75 4.99 -7.01 8.40
CA SER A 75 4.81 -5.82 9.25
C SER A 75 4.93 -6.15 10.74
N LEU A 76 4.28 -7.23 11.18
CA LEU A 76 4.33 -7.73 12.55
C LEU A 76 5.73 -8.17 12.96
N LEU A 77 6.44 -8.92 12.09
CA LEU A 77 7.82 -9.35 12.37
C LEU A 77 8.75 -8.14 12.60
N PHE A 78 8.68 -7.13 11.74
CA PHE A 78 9.48 -5.92 11.92
C PHE A 78 9.05 -5.12 13.16
N GLY A 79 7.74 -5.09 13.48
CA GLY A 79 7.25 -4.48 14.71
C GLY A 79 7.82 -5.14 15.97
N LEU A 80 7.86 -6.48 16.01
CA LEU A 80 8.45 -7.24 17.11
C LEU A 80 9.96 -6.98 17.23
N LEU A 81 10.70 -6.94 16.12
CA LEU A 81 12.14 -6.65 16.14
C LEU A 81 12.42 -5.24 16.67
N TRP A 82 11.62 -4.25 16.28
CA TRP A 82 11.71 -2.89 16.80
C TRP A 82 11.40 -2.83 18.30
N ALA A 83 10.34 -3.50 18.73
CA ALA A 83 9.99 -3.61 20.15
C ALA A 83 11.16 -4.21 20.95
N TRP A 84 11.75 -5.29 20.46
CA TRP A 84 12.90 -5.95 21.07
C TRP A 84 14.14 -5.03 21.14
N HIS A 85 14.40 -4.23 20.10
CA HIS A 85 15.45 -3.21 20.09
C HIS A 85 15.24 -2.12 21.15
N VAL A 86 14.02 -1.57 21.24
CA VAL A 86 13.65 -0.53 22.22
C VAL A 86 13.78 -1.05 23.65
N ALA A 87 13.35 -2.29 23.91
CA ALA A 87 13.47 -2.91 25.23
C ALA A 87 14.92 -3.04 25.68
N LEU A 88 15.81 -3.55 24.82
CA LEU A 88 17.23 -3.71 25.14
C LEU A 88 17.92 -2.36 25.40
N LYS A 89 17.64 -1.34 24.57
CA LYS A 89 18.22 0.00 24.77
C LYS A 89 17.72 0.66 26.05
N ALA A 90 16.44 0.50 26.38
CA ALA A 90 15.90 1.04 27.61
C ALA A 90 16.50 0.37 28.86
N MET A 91 16.77 -0.93 28.83
CA MET A 91 17.45 -1.62 29.94
C MET A 91 18.88 -1.12 30.19
N VAL A 92 19.58 -0.70 29.15
CA VAL A 92 20.99 -0.26 29.24
C VAL A 92 21.13 1.18 29.78
N MET A 93 20.12 2.04 29.62
CA MET A 93 20.28 3.48 29.92
C MET A 93 20.10 3.86 31.40
N GLY A 94 19.45 3.05 32.25
CA GLY A 94 19.04 3.42 33.62
C GLY A 94 18.00 4.56 33.73
N PRO A 95 16.96 4.46 34.60
CA PRO A 95 15.85 5.42 34.63
C PRO A 95 16.30 6.87 34.89
N PRO A 96 15.67 7.91 34.32
CA PRO A 96 14.38 7.95 33.59
C PRO A 96 14.48 7.94 32.05
N HIS A 97 13.58 7.18 31.38
CA HIS A 97 13.63 6.91 29.92
C HIS A 97 12.55 7.56 29.06
N PHE A 98 11.66 8.39 29.61
CA PHE A 98 10.45 8.84 28.91
C PHE A 98 10.72 9.48 27.53
N ASN A 99 11.67 10.42 27.47
CA ASN A 99 11.98 11.12 26.22
C ASN A 99 12.47 10.16 25.13
N TYR A 100 13.32 9.20 25.50
CA TYR A 100 13.79 8.17 24.58
C TYR A 100 12.63 7.29 24.07
N LEU A 101 11.76 6.86 25.00
CA LEU A 101 10.63 6.00 24.70
C LEU A 101 9.63 6.67 23.73
N VAL A 102 9.37 7.97 23.91
CA VAL A 102 8.50 8.76 23.02
C VAL A 102 9.14 8.93 21.64
N ILE A 103 10.44 9.27 21.57
CA ILE A 103 11.15 9.44 20.29
C ILE A 103 11.19 8.12 19.52
N ALA A 104 11.50 7.01 20.20
CA ALA A 104 11.51 5.69 19.60
C ALA A 104 10.11 5.31 19.08
N LEU A 105 9.06 5.51 19.88
CA LEU A 105 7.69 5.26 19.46
C LEU A 105 7.30 6.10 18.24
N LEU A 106 7.60 7.41 18.27
CA LEU A 106 7.27 8.33 17.18
C LEU A 106 7.99 7.96 15.88
N SER A 107 9.25 7.53 15.96
CA SER A 107 10.00 7.07 14.78
C SER A 107 9.35 5.84 14.11
N VAL A 108 8.96 4.84 14.91
CA VAL A 108 8.28 3.63 14.40
C VAL A 108 6.90 3.95 13.86
N LEU A 109 6.16 4.85 14.52
CA LEU A 109 4.86 5.32 14.03
C LEU A 109 5.00 6.06 12.70
N PHE A 110 6.02 6.90 12.55
CA PHE A 110 6.27 7.64 11.31
C PHE A 110 6.65 6.73 10.14
N ILE A 111 7.48 5.71 10.40
CA ILE A 111 7.79 4.70 9.41
C ILE A 111 6.53 3.93 8.99
N GLY A 112 5.71 3.55 9.97
CA GLY A 112 4.45 2.85 9.74
C GLY A 112 3.46 3.68 8.93
N THR A 113 3.29 4.97 9.23
CA THR A 113 2.33 5.84 8.54
C THR A 113 2.68 6.04 7.07
N ILE A 114 3.96 6.27 6.78
CA ILE A 114 4.45 6.46 5.42
C ILE A 114 4.33 5.16 4.63
N ALA A 115 4.77 4.05 5.22
CA ALA A 115 4.79 2.76 4.56
C ALA A 115 3.38 2.20 4.27
N PHE A 116 2.44 2.37 5.21
CA PHE A 116 1.14 1.71 5.19
C PHE A 116 -0.04 2.68 5.11
N SER A 117 0.14 3.86 4.51
CA SER A 117 -0.92 4.87 4.33
C SER A 117 -2.21 4.34 3.70
N SER A 118 -2.13 3.30 2.87
CA SER A 118 -3.29 2.63 2.26
C SER A 118 -3.76 1.35 2.96
N ASN A 119 -3.06 0.87 4.00
CA ASN A 119 -3.36 -0.39 4.67
C ASN A 119 -3.27 -0.26 6.21
N ILE A 120 -4.40 0.09 6.81
CA ILE A 120 -4.53 0.31 8.26
C ILE A 120 -4.14 -0.95 9.06
N ILE A 121 -4.45 -2.15 8.58
CA ILE A 121 -4.14 -3.41 9.28
C ILE A 121 -2.61 -3.62 9.33
N GLY A 122 -1.91 -3.33 8.24
CA GLY A 122 -0.45 -3.38 8.21
C GLY A 122 0.17 -2.42 9.22
N PHE A 123 -0.36 -1.19 9.30
CA PHE A 123 0.10 -0.18 10.25
C PHE A 123 -0.10 -0.58 11.71
N THR A 124 -1.29 -1.07 12.07
CA THR A 124 -1.58 -1.46 13.46
C THR A 124 -0.70 -2.63 13.89
N LEU A 125 -0.51 -3.63 13.04
CA LEU A 125 0.37 -4.76 13.36
C LEU A 125 1.84 -4.36 13.50
N HIS A 126 2.31 -3.34 12.77
CA HIS A 126 3.68 -2.84 12.91
C HIS A 126 3.91 -2.14 14.25
N SER A 127 2.96 -1.28 14.61
CA SER A 127 3.14 -0.27 15.66
C SER A 127 2.69 -0.74 17.04
N LEU A 128 1.78 -1.72 17.10
CA LEU A 128 1.24 -2.28 18.34
C LEU A 128 2.32 -2.93 19.23
N PRO A 129 3.24 -3.78 18.72
CA PRO A 129 4.28 -4.37 19.57
C PRO A 129 5.18 -3.31 20.24
N THR A 130 5.60 -2.29 19.47
CA THR A 130 6.42 -1.20 19.98
C THR A 130 5.65 -0.35 21.00
N TYR A 131 4.38 -0.03 20.72
CA TYR A 131 3.51 0.67 21.67
C TYR A 131 3.36 -0.10 23.00
N LEU A 132 3.16 -1.42 22.95
CA LEU A 132 3.05 -2.24 24.16
C LEU A 132 4.33 -2.20 25.00
N ILE A 133 5.50 -2.38 24.38
CA ILE A 133 6.78 -2.31 25.11
C ILE A 133 7.00 -0.92 25.72
N CYS A 134 6.71 0.13 24.96
CA CYS A 134 6.73 1.49 25.42
C CYS A 134 5.77 1.74 26.61
N LEU A 135 4.59 1.13 26.62
CA LEU A 135 3.59 1.28 27.69
C LEU A 135 3.99 0.53 28.96
N ILE A 136 4.57 -0.68 28.80
CA ILE A 136 5.11 -1.48 29.91
C ILE A 136 6.30 -0.77 30.57
N LEU A 137 7.19 -0.16 29.79
CA LEU A 137 8.39 0.51 30.30
C LEU A 137 8.13 1.94 30.81
N GLY A 138 7.12 2.65 30.29
CA GLY A 138 6.87 4.06 30.60
C GLY A 138 6.27 4.34 31.98
N GLY A 139 5.80 3.31 32.70
CA GLY A 139 5.08 3.49 33.97
C GLY A 139 3.73 4.20 33.83
N GLY A 140 2.83 4.03 34.82
CA GLY A 140 1.42 4.41 34.71
C GLY A 140 1.15 5.91 34.47
N GLU A 141 2.00 6.81 34.98
CA GLU A 141 1.77 8.26 34.86
C GLU A 141 1.86 8.79 33.42
N GLN A 142 2.55 8.07 32.54
CA GLN A 142 2.86 8.52 31.18
C GLN A 142 1.98 7.86 30.11
N TRP A 143 1.07 6.96 30.52
CA TRP A 143 0.20 6.20 29.61
C TRP A 143 -0.69 7.09 28.74
N LEU A 144 -1.25 8.15 29.32
CA LEU A 144 -2.11 9.10 28.60
C LEU A 144 -1.36 9.79 27.46
N ARG A 145 -0.12 10.24 27.71
CA ARG A 145 0.71 10.90 26.70
C ARG A 145 1.13 9.93 25.59
N MET A 146 1.49 8.70 25.95
CA MET A 146 1.86 7.65 24.99
C MET A 146 0.68 7.27 24.08
N SER A 147 -0.51 7.15 24.68
CA SER A 147 -1.74 6.82 23.96
C SER A 147 -2.15 7.94 23.02
N TRP A 148 -1.99 9.21 23.43
CA TRP A 148 -2.22 10.35 22.56
C TRP A 148 -1.29 10.35 21.34
N CYS A 149 0.01 10.08 21.55
CA CYS A 149 0.99 9.96 20.45
C CYS A 149 0.64 8.83 19.47
N PHE A 150 -0.04 7.78 19.93
CA PHE A 150 -0.49 6.67 19.09
C PHE A 150 -1.79 6.97 18.32
N LEU A 151 -2.72 7.68 18.96
CA LEU A 151 -4.01 8.03 18.36
C LEU A 151 -3.88 9.00 17.19
N LEU A 152 -2.97 9.98 17.28
CA LEU A 152 -2.73 10.99 16.24
C LEU A 152 -2.41 10.35 14.86
N PRO A 153 -1.40 9.47 14.74
CA PRO A 153 -1.09 8.78 13.49
C PRO A 153 -2.24 7.89 12.97
N ILE A 154 -2.97 7.21 13.87
CA ILE A 154 -4.13 6.39 13.48
C ILE A 154 -5.22 7.25 12.84
N ALA A 155 -5.55 8.38 13.47
CA ALA A 155 -6.51 9.32 12.91
C ALA A 155 -6.05 9.86 11.55
N GLY A 156 -4.76 10.17 11.40
CA GLY A 156 -4.18 10.61 10.13
C GLY A 156 -4.32 9.59 8.99
N ILE A 157 -3.92 8.33 9.24
CA ILE A 157 -4.00 7.26 8.23
C ILE A 157 -5.45 6.94 7.87
N THR A 158 -6.35 6.87 8.87
CA THR A 158 -7.76 6.59 8.61
C THR A 158 -8.37 7.68 7.72
N LEU A 159 -8.10 8.95 7.99
CA LEU A 159 -8.52 10.08 7.14
C LEU A 159 -7.93 9.98 5.72
N GLN A 160 -6.62 9.74 5.61
CA GLN A 160 -5.95 9.61 4.31
C GLN A 160 -6.53 8.46 3.48
N SER A 161 -6.79 7.31 4.09
CA SER A 161 -7.38 6.15 3.42
C SER A 161 -8.79 6.42 2.91
N LEU A 162 -9.59 7.20 3.65
CA LEU A 162 -10.94 7.61 3.24
C LEU A 162 -10.90 8.58 2.05
N ILE A 163 -10.02 9.58 2.10
CA ILE A 163 -9.82 10.55 1.01
C ILE A 163 -9.38 9.82 -0.26
N GLN A 164 -8.45 8.89 -0.13
CA GLN A 164 -7.93 8.17 -1.28
C GLN A 164 -8.99 7.24 -1.91
N LYS A 165 -9.80 6.57 -1.09
CA LYS A 165 -10.93 5.75 -1.59
C LYS A 165 -11.97 6.59 -2.33
N ARG A 166 -12.27 7.79 -1.84
CA ARG A 166 -13.19 8.73 -2.50
C ARG A 166 -12.62 9.23 -3.83
N SER A 167 -11.34 9.60 -3.85
CA SER A 167 -10.65 10.06 -5.06
C SER A 167 -10.64 8.97 -6.14
N ASP A 168 -10.33 7.74 -5.77
CA ASP A 168 -10.25 6.61 -6.71
C ASP A 168 -11.62 6.36 -7.38
N VAL A 169 -12.71 6.37 -6.60
CA VAL A 169 -14.09 6.21 -7.13
C VAL A 169 -14.48 7.36 -8.07
N PHE A 170 -14.11 8.59 -7.72
CA PHE A 170 -14.38 9.76 -8.54
C PHE A 170 -13.64 9.71 -9.88
N THR A 171 -12.34 9.39 -9.86
CA THR A 171 -11.52 9.27 -11.07
C THR A 171 -12.02 8.15 -11.98
N GLN A 172 -12.44 7.01 -11.42
CA GLN A 172 -13.10 5.96 -12.19
C GLN A 172 -14.38 6.46 -12.88
N GLY A 173 -15.24 7.15 -12.13
CA GLY A 173 -16.49 7.70 -12.67
C GLY A 173 -16.27 8.69 -13.80
N LEU A 174 -15.28 9.57 -13.69
CA LEU A 174 -14.89 10.50 -14.76
C LEU A 174 -14.35 9.76 -15.99
N MET A 175 -13.45 8.81 -15.80
CA MET A 175 -12.85 8.06 -16.89
C MET A 175 -13.89 7.22 -17.65
N ASP A 176 -14.86 6.62 -16.95
CA ASP A 176 -15.93 5.85 -17.59
C ASP A 176 -16.88 6.76 -18.39
N LYS A 177 -17.18 7.95 -17.88
CA LYS A 177 -17.92 8.97 -18.64
C LYS A 177 -17.16 9.37 -19.90
N LEU A 178 -15.87 9.68 -19.78
CA LEU A 178 -15.03 10.04 -20.92
C LEU A 178 -14.93 8.92 -21.95
N LEU A 179 -14.77 7.66 -21.52
CA LEU A 179 -14.75 6.50 -22.42
C LEU A 179 -16.10 6.31 -23.11
N LYS A 180 -17.21 6.50 -22.39
CA LYS A 180 -18.56 6.42 -22.96
C LYS A 180 -18.78 7.51 -24.00
N GLU A 181 -18.42 8.76 -23.71
CA GLU A 181 -18.50 9.87 -24.66
C GLU A 181 -17.60 9.65 -25.87
N ARG A 182 -16.37 9.17 -25.66
CA ARG A 182 -15.44 8.79 -26.74
C ARG A 182 -16.04 7.74 -27.67
N ASN A 183 -16.65 6.70 -27.11
CA ASN A 183 -17.26 5.62 -27.88
C ASN A 183 -18.49 6.12 -28.65
N THR A 184 -19.36 6.91 -28.02
CA THR A 184 -20.51 7.52 -28.69
C THR A 184 -20.07 8.43 -29.85
N LEU A 185 -19.06 9.28 -29.65
CA LEU A 185 -18.53 10.16 -30.69
C LEU A 185 -17.82 9.39 -31.80
N ASN A 186 -17.12 8.31 -31.46
CA ASN A 186 -16.47 7.44 -32.44
C ASN A 186 -17.50 6.69 -33.29
N ASP A 187 -18.58 6.20 -32.68
CA ASP A 187 -19.68 5.54 -33.39
C ASP A 187 -20.41 6.54 -34.30
N LEU A 188 -20.72 7.74 -33.80
CA LEU A 188 -21.32 8.82 -34.59
C LEU A 188 -20.41 9.28 -35.74
N SER A 189 -19.09 9.33 -35.54
CA SER A 189 -18.14 9.66 -36.60
C SER A 189 -17.98 8.53 -37.63
N MET A 190 -18.34 7.29 -37.28
CA MET A 190 -18.32 6.15 -38.19
C MET A 190 -19.62 6.01 -39.01
N LEU A 191 -20.70 6.67 -38.60
CA LEU A 191 -21.96 6.77 -39.32
C LEU A 191 -21.98 8.03 -40.17
N ASP A 192 -22.43 7.91 -41.42
CA ASP A 192 -22.71 9.07 -42.27
C ASP A 192 -24.06 9.67 -41.85
N PRO A 193 -24.10 10.92 -41.33
CA PRO A 193 -25.30 11.49 -40.70
C PRO A 193 -26.48 11.70 -41.66
N LEU A 194 -26.26 11.68 -42.98
CA LEU A 194 -27.30 11.84 -44.00
C LEU A 194 -27.99 10.53 -44.40
N THR A 195 -27.33 9.39 -44.21
CA THR A 195 -27.83 8.09 -44.66
C THR A 195 -27.96 7.06 -43.55
N GLY A 196 -27.38 7.33 -42.37
CA GLY A 196 -27.31 6.36 -41.26
C GLY A 196 -26.48 5.12 -41.61
N LEU A 197 -25.76 5.13 -42.74
CA LEU A 197 -24.90 4.05 -43.19
C LEU A 197 -23.48 4.26 -42.67
N TYR A 198 -22.73 3.17 -42.52
CA TYR A 198 -21.33 3.24 -42.12
C TYR A 198 -20.46 3.91 -43.19
N ASN A 199 -19.68 4.91 -42.78
CA ASN A 199 -18.70 5.60 -43.61
C ASN A 199 -17.50 4.68 -43.93
N ARG A 200 -16.74 5.00 -44.98
CA ARG A 200 -15.55 4.26 -45.46
C ARG A 200 -14.55 3.91 -44.34
N ARG A 201 -14.42 4.76 -43.31
CA ARG A 201 -13.58 4.51 -42.13
C ARG A 201 -14.14 3.43 -41.18
N GLY A 202 -15.45 3.32 -41.03
CA GLY A 202 -16.09 2.26 -40.26
C GLY A 202 -16.20 0.93 -41.00
N LEU A 203 -16.18 0.96 -42.33
CA LEU A 203 -16.03 -0.25 -43.16
C LEU A 203 -14.61 -0.86 -43.07
N GLN A 204 -13.56 -0.04 -42.85
CA GLN A 204 -12.18 -0.50 -42.68
C GLN A 204 -11.83 -0.96 -41.26
N LYS A 205 -12.56 -0.47 -40.25
CA LYS A 205 -12.43 -0.91 -38.85
C LYS A 205 -13.78 -1.46 -38.40
N PRO A 206 -14.13 -2.72 -38.72
CA PRO A 206 -15.37 -3.30 -38.24
C PRO A 206 -15.29 -3.37 -36.71
N ALA A 207 -16.03 -2.47 -36.06
CA ALA A 207 -16.22 -2.48 -34.63
C ALA A 207 -16.83 -3.83 -34.24
N GLY A 208 -16.11 -4.61 -33.43
CA GLY A 208 -16.66 -5.71 -32.64
C GLY A 208 -17.42 -6.77 -33.44
N HIS A 209 -16.69 -7.76 -33.95
CA HIS A 209 -17.19 -8.98 -34.60
C HIS A 209 -18.03 -9.92 -33.69
N HIS A 210 -18.68 -9.42 -32.63
CA HIS A 210 -19.35 -10.24 -31.62
C HIS A 210 -20.87 -10.10 -31.53
N SER A 211 -21.49 -9.04 -32.07
CA SER A 211 -22.95 -8.86 -31.99
C SER A 211 -23.71 -9.40 -33.21
N PHE A 212 -23.08 -9.48 -34.39
CA PHE A 212 -23.79 -9.83 -35.64
C PHE A 212 -23.81 -11.34 -35.97
N SER A 213 -22.95 -12.16 -35.35
CA SER A 213 -22.90 -13.61 -35.62
C SER A 213 -24.04 -14.41 -34.95
N ARG A 214 -24.75 -13.82 -33.98
CA ARG A 214 -25.96 -14.42 -33.39
C ARG A 214 -27.21 -14.23 -34.24
N ARG A 215 -27.34 -13.11 -34.97
CA ARG A 215 -28.54 -12.84 -35.78
C ARG A 215 -28.55 -13.61 -37.11
N ARG A 216 -27.38 -13.92 -37.70
CA ARG A 216 -27.29 -14.76 -38.91
C ARG A 216 -27.46 -16.27 -38.64
N ARG A 217 -27.23 -16.74 -37.42
CA ARG A 217 -27.48 -18.16 -37.06
C ARG A 217 -28.96 -18.45 -36.81
N ALA A 218 -29.73 -17.49 -36.26
CA ALA A 218 -31.17 -17.65 -36.07
C ALA A 218 -31.98 -17.64 -37.39
N LEU A 219 -31.48 -16.94 -38.42
CA LEU A 219 -32.13 -16.91 -39.73
C LEU A 219 -31.73 -18.07 -40.66
N ARG A 220 -30.63 -18.79 -40.37
CA ARG A 220 -30.25 -20.00 -41.12
C ARG A 220 -30.87 -21.30 -40.58
N SER A 221 -31.48 -21.28 -39.39
CA SER A 221 -32.23 -22.44 -38.87
C SER A 221 -33.72 -22.40 -39.23
N ALA A 222 -34.22 -21.33 -39.85
CA ALA A 222 -35.61 -21.19 -40.26
C ALA A 222 -35.85 -21.45 -41.76
N THR A 223 -34.77 -21.54 -42.56
CA THR A 223 -34.83 -21.82 -44.00
C THR A 223 -33.67 -22.75 -44.39
N GLY A 224 -33.90 -24.05 -44.24
CA GLY A 224 -32.96 -25.07 -44.66
C GLY A 224 -33.56 -26.46 -44.47
N HIS A 225 -34.16 -26.93 -45.56
CA HIS A 225 -34.40 -28.32 -46.00
C HIS A 225 -34.28 -29.46 -44.98
#